data_AF-A0A7Y3A674-F1
#
_entry.id   AF-A0A7Y3A674-F1
#
_cell.length_a   1.000
_cell.length_b   1.000
_cell.length_c   1.000
_cell.angle_alpha   90.00
_cell.angle_beta   90.00
_cell.angle_gamma   90.00
#
_symmetry.space_group_name_H-M   'P 1'
#
loop_
_entity.id
_entity.type
_entity.pdbx_description
1 polymer ?
#
loop_
_entity_poly.entity_id
_entity_poly.type
_entity_poly.pdbx_seq_one_letter_code
_entity_poly.pdbx_strand_id
1 'polypeptide(L)'
;IMNQVMLTRTSYGPYARAMVRICKEESFPQRQGYEILLTLCRGTAHQKAMAQDSLNRWWWPSLMMFGPRDTDSKHTAQSMKWKIKRKTNDELRQQFVDQTVPQAEFLGLTVPDPDLKWNDDRGHYDFGEIDWSEFWNVVKGHGPCNKERLDARRAAHEEGAWVREAAMVYAEKKAERRSRQAG
;
A
#
# COMPACT_ATOMS: atom_id res chain seq x y z
N ILE A 1 -0.59 -5.54 0.92
CA ILE A 1 -1.19 -6.88 0.81
C ILE A 1 -2.55 -7.06 1.53
N MET A 2 -2.71 -6.76 2.83
CA MET A 2 -3.96 -7.08 3.57
C MET A 2 -5.23 -6.51 2.93
N ASN A 3 -5.22 -5.22 2.56
CA ASN A 3 -6.34 -4.59 1.86
C ASN A 3 -6.65 -5.29 0.53
N GLN A 4 -5.62 -5.58 -0.27
CA GLN A 4 -5.76 -6.23 -1.58
C GLN A 4 -6.30 -7.67 -1.48
N VAL A 5 -5.91 -8.43 -0.46
CA VAL A 5 -6.43 -9.79 -0.23
C VAL A 5 -7.94 -9.77 -0.06
N MET A 6 -8.49 -8.78 0.65
CA MET A 6 -9.95 -8.64 0.77
C MET A 6 -10.63 -8.29 -0.55
N LEU A 7 -9.94 -7.56 -1.43
CA LEU A 7 -10.43 -7.20 -2.76
C LEU A 7 -10.41 -8.35 -3.77
N THR A 8 -9.73 -9.47 -3.47
CA THR A 8 -9.85 -10.71 -4.27
C THR A 8 -11.28 -11.25 -4.32
N ARG A 9 -12.15 -10.81 -3.40
CA ARG A 9 -13.58 -11.16 -3.30
C ARG A 9 -14.49 -9.97 -3.56
N THR A 10 -13.99 -8.90 -4.17
CA THR A 10 -14.82 -7.77 -4.61
C THR A 10 -15.87 -8.23 -5.63
N SER A 11 -17.01 -7.55 -5.70
CA SER A 11 -18.14 -7.94 -6.56
C SER A 11 -17.86 -7.85 -8.06
N TYR A 12 -16.89 -7.03 -8.47
CA TYR A 12 -16.53 -6.87 -9.88
C TYR A 12 -15.45 -7.86 -10.33
N GLY A 13 -15.84 -8.84 -11.15
CA GLY A 13 -15.01 -9.98 -11.54
C GLY A 13 -13.62 -9.65 -12.10
N PRO A 14 -13.48 -8.69 -13.04
CA PRO A 14 -12.16 -8.29 -13.56
C PRO A 14 -11.23 -7.77 -12.46
N TYR A 15 -11.76 -6.97 -11.53
CA TYR A 15 -10.97 -6.43 -10.42
C TYR A 15 -10.56 -7.52 -9.43
N ALA A 16 -11.50 -8.40 -9.06
CA ALA A 16 -11.23 -9.56 -8.20
C ALA A 16 -10.09 -10.44 -8.75
N ARG A 17 -10.17 -10.81 -10.04
CA ARG A 17 -9.14 -11.66 -10.68
C ARG A 17 -7.79 -10.97 -10.79
N ALA A 18 -7.75 -9.67 -11.07
CA ALA A 18 -6.51 -8.90 -11.06
C ALA A 18 -5.88 -8.90 -9.66
N MET A 19 -6.67 -8.70 -8.61
CA MET A 19 -6.20 -8.74 -7.23
C MET A 19 -5.68 -10.13 -6.83
N VAL A 20 -6.29 -11.23 -7.31
CA VAL A 20 -5.76 -12.59 -7.05
C VAL A 20 -4.33 -12.72 -7.60
N ARG A 21 -4.09 -12.24 -8.82
CA ARG A 21 -2.76 -12.29 -9.42
C ARG A 21 -1.76 -11.42 -8.67
N ILE A 22 -2.13 -10.15 -8.43
CA ILE A 22 -1.28 -9.19 -7.73
C ILE A 22 -0.92 -9.69 -6.32
N CYS A 23 -1.89 -10.24 -5.58
CA CYS A 23 -1.62 -10.73 -4.21
C CYS A 23 -0.65 -11.91 -4.18
N LYS A 24 -0.70 -12.81 -5.18
CA LYS A 24 0.26 -13.91 -5.29
C LYS A 24 1.69 -13.42 -5.54
N GLU A 25 1.82 -12.37 -6.36
CA GLU A 25 3.12 -11.79 -6.69
C GLU A 25 3.65 -10.94 -5.52
N GLU A 26 2.82 -10.11 -4.87
CA GLU A 26 3.24 -9.16 -3.82
C GLU A 26 3.54 -9.81 -2.46
N SER A 27 2.96 -10.97 -2.13
CA SER A 27 3.26 -11.63 -0.86
C SER A 27 4.73 -12.06 -0.76
N PHE A 28 5.36 -12.35 -1.90
CA PHE A 28 6.76 -12.76 -1.94
C PHE A 28 7.71 -11.59 -1.61
N PRO A 29 7.69 -10.43 -2.31
CA PRO A 29 8.47 -9.26 -1.93
C PRO A 29 8.18 -8.76 -0.51
N GLN A 30 6.94 -8.90 -0.02
CA GLN A 30 6.63 -8.56 1.38
C GLN A 30 7.43 -9.43 2.36
N ARG A 31 7.53 -10.74 2.10
CA ARG A 31 8.36 -11.64 2.90
C ARG A 31 9.84 -11.26 2.81
N GLN A 32 10.34 -11.00 1.60
CA GLN A 32 11.73 -10.57 1.43
C GLN A 32 12.03 -9.25 2.18
N GLY A 33 11.10 -8.30 2.18
CA GLY A 33 11.22 -7.08 2.96
C GLY A 33 11.34 -7.34 4.47
N TYR A 34 10.56 -8.28 4.99
CA TYR A 34 10.67 -8.70 6.39
C TYR A 34 12.01 -9.39 6.70
N GLU A 35 12.52 -10.22 5.79
CA GLU A 35 13.84 -10.87 5.95
C GLU A 35 14.99 -9.86 5.98
N ILE A 36 14.88 -8.75 5.24
CA ILE A 36 15.85 -7.64 5.31
C ILE A 36 15.83 -7.01 6.71
N LEU A 37 14.64 -6.72 7.26
CA LEU A 37 14.53 -6.20 8.62
C LEU A 37 15.09 -7.19 9.65
N LEU A 38 14.78 -8.48 9.50
CA LEU A 38 15.33 -9.53 10.35
C LEU A 38 16.86 -9.55 10.34
N THR A 39 17.45 -9.39 9.16
CA THR A 39 18.91 -9.32 8.99
C THR A 39 19.49 -8.11 9.70
N LEU A 40 18.87 -6.93 9.57
CA LEU A 40 19.30 -5.72 10.28
C LEU A 40 19.20 -5.87 11.80
N CYS A 41 18.08 -6.42 12.30
CA CYS A 41 17.82 -6.59 13.72
C CYS A 41 18.72 -7.64 14.38
N ARG A 42 19.27 -8.60 13.61
CA ARG A 42 20.27 -9.59 14.05
C ARG A 42 21.71 -9.13 13.84
N GLY A 43 21.92 -7.98 13.21
CA GLY A 43 23.23 -7.42 12.94
C GLY A 43 23.78 -6.60 14.11
N THR A 44 24.50 -5.54 13.76
CA THR A 44 25.07 -4.59 14.73
C THR A 44 24.00 -3.73 15.39
N ALA A 45 24.33 -3.12 16.54
CA ALA A 45 23.45 -2.15 17.21
C ALA A 45 23.04 -0.99 16.28
N HIS A 46 23.94 -0.54 15.42
CA HIS A 46 23.65 0.51 14.44
C HIS A 46 22.62 0.04 13.38
N GLN A 47 22.73 -1.19 12.88
CA GLN A 47 21.75 -1.76 11.95
C GLN A 47 20.37 -1.94 12.60
N LYS A 48 20.32 -2.41 13.85
CA LYS A 48 19.06 -2.50 14.60
C LYS A 48 18.43 -1.12 14.83
N ALA A 49 19.25 -0.11 15.16
CA ALA A 49 18.78 1.27 15.29
C ALA A 49 18.22 1.85 13.98
N MET A 50 18.81 1.50 12.83
CA MET A 50 18.30 1.90 11.51
C MET A 50 16.95 1.27 11.19
N ALA A 51 16.74 0.00 11.57
CA ALA A 51 15.45 -0.66 11.45
C ALA A 51 14.40 0.00 12.37
N GLN A 52 14.77 0.33 13.61
CA GLN A 52 13.90 1.03 14.56
C GLN A 52 13.50 2.43 14.06
N ASP A 53 14.45 3.23 13.59
CA ASP A 53 14.16 4.55 13.01
C ASP A 53 13.21 4.45 11.80
N SER A 54 13.39 3.43 10.97
CA SER A 54 12.50 3.19 9.83
C SER A 54 11.09 2.82 10.29
N LEU A 55 10.93 1.97 11.30
CA LEU A 55 9.62 1.67 11.89
C LEU A 55 8.98 2.92 12.49
N ASN A 56 9.74 3.75 13.21
CA ASN A 56 9.27 4.99 13.81
C ASN A 56 8.62 5.92 12.78
N ARG A 57 9.27 6.08 11.62
CA ARG A 57 8.79 6.97 10.54
C ARG A 57 7.62 6.40 9.74
N TRP A 58 7.55 5.06 9.58
CA TRP A 58 6.60 4.43 8.66
C TRP A 58 5.37 3.80 9.33
N TRP A 59 5.35 3.65 10.65
CA TRP A 59 4.23 3.03 11.37
C TRP A 59 2.90 3.73 11.10
N TRP A 60 2.77 5.00 11.48
CA TRP A 60 1.53 5.77 11.34
C TRP A 60 1.11 5.94 9.87
N PRO A 61 2.02 6.28 8.92
CA PRO A 61 1.69 6.27 7.49
C PRO A 61 1.16 4.92 6.98
N SER A 62 1.66 3.80 7.51
CA SER A 62 1.16 2.47 7.14
C SER A 62 -0.28 2.24 7.62
N LEU A 63 -0.63 2.72 8.81
CA LEU A 63 -2.02 2.67 9.33
C LEU A 63 -2.97 3.60 8.56
N MET A 64 -2.46 4.73 8.06
CA MET A 64 -3.20 5.67 7.22
C MET A 64 -3.52 5.10 5.83
N MET A 65 -2.79 4.09 5.33
CA MET A 65 -3.07 3.44 4.03
C MET A 65 -4.45 2.77 3.96
N PHE A 66 -5.04 2.44 5.11
CA PHE A 66 -6.39 1.88 5.17
C PHE A 66 -7.48 2.93 4.95
N GLY A 67 -7.13 4.21 4.85
CA GLY A 67 -8.06 5.32 4.62
C GLY A 67 -8.57 5.97 5.91
N PRO A 68 -9.54 6.90 5.81
CA PRO A 68 -10.09 7.62 6.95
C PRO A 68 -10.89 6.69 7.87
N ARG A 69 -11.29 7.21 9.04
CA ARG A 69 -12.28 6.56 9.91
C ARG A 69 -13.53 6.16 9.13
N ASP A 70 -14.22 5.12 9.57
CA ASP A 70 -15.45 4.68 8.93
C ASP A 70 -16.53 5.78 8.94
N THR A 71 -16.57 6.61 10.00
CA THR A 71 -17.48 7.76 10.14
C THR A 71 -17.23 8.86 9.11
N ASP A 72 -15.99 9.00 8.65
CA ASP A 72 -15.57 10.08 7.76
C ASP A 72 -15.50 9.61 6.29
N SER A 73 -15.79 8.32 6.06
CA SER A 73 -15.66 7.68 4.77
C SER A 73 -16.95 7.79 3.93
N LYS A 74 -17.02 8.83 3.09
CA LYS A 74 -18.17 9.10 2.19
C LYS A 74 -18.60 7.93 1.31
N HIS A 75 -17.67 7.04 0.94
CA HIS A 75 -17.92 5.94 0.01
C HIS A 75 -18.15 4.58 0.67
N THR A 76 -17.94 4.44 1.99
CA THR A 76 -17.94 3.13 2.65
C THR A 76 -19.33 2.48 2.60
N ALA A 77 -20.40 3.20 2.90
CA ALA A 77 -21.76 2.65 2.88
C ALA A 77 -22.14 2.06 1.50
N GLN A 78 -21.90 2.81 0.42
CA GLN A 78 -22.19 2.35 -0.94
C GLN A 78 -21.27 1.20 -1.36
N SER A 79 -19.96 1.31 -1.09
CA SER A 79 -18.98 0.29 -1.48
C SER A 79 -19.22 -1.04 -0.77
N MET A 80 -19.65 -1.01 0.49
CA MET A 80 -20.04 -2.21 1.24
C MET A 80 -21.34 -2.80 0.71
N LYS A 81 -22.36 -1.96 0.44
CA LYS A 81 -23.65 -2.40 -0.14
C LYS A 81 -23.46 -3.12 -1.47
N TRP A 82 -22.59 -2.61 -2.33
CA TRP A 82 -22.26 -3.23 -3.61
C TRP A 82 -21.19 -4.33 -3.51
N LYS A 83 -20.72 -4.66 -2.29
CA LYS A 83 -19.66 -5.64 -2.04
C LYS A 83 -18.38 -5.35 -2.84
N ILE A 84 -18.15 -4.09 -3.18
CA ILE A 84 -16.87 -3.62 -3.72
C ILE A 84 -15.83 -3.70 -2.61
N LYS A 85 -16.21 -3.19 -1.44
CA LYS A 85 -15.47 -3.30 -0.18
C LYS A 85 -16.05 -4.48 0.63
N ARG A 86 -15.18 -5.28 1.24
CA ARG A 86 -15.58 -6.49 1.99
C ARG A 86 -15.42 -6.36 3.50
N LYS A 87 -14.60 -5.40 3.95
CA LYS A 87 -14.35 -5.01 5.33
C LYS A 87 -14.17 -3.50 5.39
N THR A 88 -14.54 -2.86 6.48
CA THR A 88 -14.43 -1.42 6.64
C THR A 88 -12.96 -0.97 6.76
N ASN A 89 -12.71 0.35 6.78
CA ASN A 89 -11.33 0.83 6.91
C ASN A 89 -10.78 0.46 8.29
N ASP A 90 -11.58 0.67 9.33
CA ASP A 90 -11.18 0.45 10.71
C ASP A 90 -11.02 -1.05 11.00
N GLU A 91 -11.90 -1.91 10.47
CA GLU A 91 -11.77 -3.38 10.58
C GLU A 91 -10.45 -3.91 9.99
N LEU A 92 -10.01 -3.36 8.86
CA LEU A 92 -8.74 -3.77 8.23
C LEU A 92 -7.54 -3.20 8.95
N ARG A 93 -7.64 -1.95 9.42
CA ARG A 93 -6.59 -1.34 10.21
C ARG A 93 -6.35 -2.10 11.51
N GLN A 94 -7.41 -2.48 12.22
CA GLN A 94 -7.31 -3.28 13.45
C GLN A 94 -6.61 -4.61 13.19
N GLN A 95 -7.05 -5.36 12.17
CA GLN A 95 -6.42 -6.63 11.81
C GLN A 95 -4.94 -6.47 11.43
N PHE A 96 -4.58 -5.37 10.78
CA PHE A 96 -3.20 -5.07 10.46
C PHE A 96 -2.37 -4.86 11.72
N VAL A 97 -2.86 -4.07 12.68
CA VAL A 97 -2.18 -3.89 13.98
C VAL A 97 -2.00 -5.23 14.67
N ASP A 98 -3.07 -6.01 14.83
CA ASP A 98 -3.03 -7.29 15.54
C ASP A 98 -2.05 -8.30 14.92
N GLN A 99 -1.88 -8.27 13.60
CA GLN A 99 -0.94 -9.14 12.89
C GLN A 99 0.49 -8.61 12.87
N THR A 100 0.68 -7.29 12.97
CA THR A 100 1.98 -6.64 12.74
C THR A 100 2.73 -6.38 14.05
N VAL A 101 2.03 -6.11 15.15
CA VAL A 101 2.67 -5.91 16.46
C VAL A 101 3.50 -7.13 16.88
N PRO A 102 2.99 -8.39 16.83
CA PRO A 102 3.81 -9.55 17.14
C PRO A 102 5.03 -9.72 16.22
N GLN A 103 4.93 -9.27 14.96
CA GLN A 103 6.06 -9.29 14.02
C GLN A 103 7.17 -8.29 14.42
N ALA A 104 6.79 -7.12 14.93
CA ALA A 104 7.74 -6.13 15.45
C ALA A 104 8.38 -6.61 16.77
N GLU A 105 7.60 -7.20 17.67
CA GLU A 105 8.07 -7.82 18.91
C GLU A 105 9.07 -8.95 18.62
N PHE A 106 8.81 -9.80 17.63
CA PHE A 106 9.75 -10.84 17.20
C PHE A 106 11.10 -10.29 16.71
N LEU A 107 11.09 -9.11 16.08
CA LEU A 107 12.31 -8.39 15.67
C LEU A 107 13.00 -7.67 16.85
N GLY A 108 12.37 -7.65 18.03
CA GLY A 108 12.81 -6.89 19.19
C GLY A 108 12.81 -5.39 18.92
N LEU A 109 11.86 -4.90 18.12
CA LEU A 109 11.60 -3.50 17.84
C LEU A 109 10.39 -3.02 18.65
N THR A 110 10.36 -1.72 18.95
CA THR A 110 9.25 -1.08 19.66
C THR A 110 8.36 -0.34 18.67
N VAL A 111 7.05 -0.54 18.73
CA VAL A 111 6.10 0.22 17.92
C VAL A 111 6.02 1.66 18.49
N PRO A 112 6.07 2.73 17.66
CA PRO A 112 6.09 4.12 18.11
C PRO A 112 4.68 4.62 18.48
N ASP A 113 4.03 3.92 19.42
CA ASP A 113 2.69 4.20 19.90
C ASP A 113 2.61 3.96 21.42
N PRO A 114 2.66 5.02 22.24
CA PRO A 114 2.61 4.91 23.70
C PRO A 114 1.30 4.32 24.25
N ASP A 115 0.21 4.43 23.48
CA ASP A 115 -1.12 3.94 23.88
C ASP A 115 -1.35 2.48 23.45
N LEU A 116 -0.40 1.90 22.72
CA LEU A 116 -0.48 0.53 22.24
C LEU A 116 -0.47 -0.47 23.40
N LYS A 117 -1.54 -1.24 23.52
CA LYS A 117 -1.65 -2.32 24.52
C LYS A 117 -2.54 -3.45 24.03
N TRP A 118 -2.18 -4.68 24.39
CA TRP A 118 -3.09 -5.81 24.22
C TRP A 118 -4.29 -5.65 25.15
N ASN A 119 -5.49 -5.87 24.61
CA ASN A 119 -6.75 -5.85 25.35
C ASN A 119 -7.37 -7.25 25.34
N ASP A 120 -7.25 -7.96 26.46
CA ASP A 120 -7.75 -9.33 26.62
C ASP A 120 -9.26 -9.44 26.44
N ASP A 121 -10.04 -8.45 26.89
CA ASP A 121 -11.50 -8.47 26.78
C ASP A 121 -11.98 -8.36 25.32
N ARG A 122 -11.22 -7.61 24.50
CA ARG A 122 -11.52 -7.41 23.07
C ARG A 122 -10.86 -8.46 22.18
N GLY A 123 -9.78 -9.09 22.63
CA GLY A 123 -8.93 -9.94 21.80
C GLY A 123 -8.22 -9.17 20.68
N HIS A 124 -7.89 -7.89 20.93
CA HIS A 124 -7.32 -6.96 19.97
C HIS A 124 -6.30 -6.03 20.66
N TYR A 125 -5.38 -5.45 19.90
CA TYR A 125 -4.60 -4.32 20.40
C TYR A 125 -5.43 -3.03 20.39
N ASP A 126 -5.48 -2.32 21.51
CA ASP A 126 -5.82 -0.90 21.53
C ASP A 126 -4.59 -0.12 21.04
N PHE A 127 -4.78 0.85 20.14
CA PHE A 127 -3.71 1.68 19.59
C PHE A 127 -4.11 3.15 19.61
N GLY A 128 -3.12 4.04 19.62
CA GLY A 128 -3.29 5.48 19.75
C GLY A 128 -3.99 6.14 18.56
N GLU A 129 -4.32 7.43 18.75
CA GLU A 129 -5.02 8.19 17.72
C GLU A 129 -4.09 8.58 16.56
N ILE A 130 -4.53 8.27 15.34
CA ILE A 130 -3.87 8.71 14.11
C ILE A 130 -3.97 10.23 13.96
N ASP A 131 -2.90 10.88 13.53
CA ASP A 131 -2.96 12.28 13.09
C ASP A 131 -3.74 12.41 11.78
N TRP A 132 -5.05 12.64 11.91
CA TRP A 132 -5.94 12.84 10.76
C TRP A 132 -5.69 14.16 10.03
N SER A 133 -5.07 15.14 10.67
CA SER A 133 -4.70 16.40 10.02
C SER A 133 -3.55 16.17 9.03
N GLU A 134 -2.53 15.41 9.44
CA GLU A 134 -1.45 14.95 8.56
C GLU A 134 -2.02 14.12 7.40
N PHE A 135 -2.87 13.13 7.70
CA PHE A 135 -3.52 12.29 6.69
C PHE A 135 -4.17 13.13 5.58
N TRP A 136 -5.02 14.09 5.94
CA TRP A 136 -5.72 14.92 4.95
C TRP A 136 -4.79 15.89 4.22
N ASN A 137 -3.73 16.40 4.87
CA ASN A 137 -2.72 17.21 4.20
C ASN A 137 -1.99 16.41 3.11
N VAL A 138 -1.56 15.19 3.41
CA VAL A 138 -0.90 14.30 2.46
C VAL A 138 -1.83 13.94 1.30
N VAL A 139 -3.09 13.56 1.59
CA VAL A 139 -4.11 13.22 0.56
C VAL A 139 -4.39 14.40 -0.37
N LYS A 140 -4.38 15.64 0.14
CA LYS A 140 -4.60 16.86 -0.64
C LYS A 140 -3.38 17.30 -1.45
N GLY A 141 -2.24 16.61 -1.35
CA GLY A 141 -1.05 16.93 -2.11
C GLY A 141 -0.02 17.79 -1.37
N HIS A 142 -0.15 17.97 -0.05
CA HIS A 142 0.72 18.80 0.77
C HIS A 142 1.62 17.99 1.72
N GLY A 143 1.86 16.72 1.40
CA GLY A 143 2.81 15.87 2.12
C GLY A 143 4.25 16.00 1.61
N PRO A 144 5.19 15.28 2.25
CA PRO A 144 6.63 15.53 2.12
C PRO A 144 7.23 15.21 0.74
N CYS A 145 6.53 14.46 -0.11
CA CYS A 145 7.03 14.09 -1.44
C CYS A 145 5.99 14.26 -2.55
N ASN A 146 4.81 14.84 -2.28
CA ASN A 146 3.72 14.84 -3.26
C ASN A 146 4.12 15.56 -4.56
N LYS A 147 4.78 16.70 -4.44
CA LYS A 147 5.26 17.49 -5.59
C LYS A 147 6.31 16.71 -6.37
N GLU A 148 7.34 16.20 -5.71
CA GLU A 148 8.44 15.46 -6.30
C GLU A 148 7.94 14.20 -7.03
N ARG A 149 6.96 13.48 -6.45
CA ARG A 149 6.37 12.28 -7.07
C ARG A 149 5.58 12.63 -8.33
N LEU A 150 4.79 13.70 -8.32
CA LEU A 150 4.04 14.14 -9.50
C LEU A 150 4.97 14.69 -10.58
N ASP A 151 5.96 15.50 -10.20
CA ASP A 151 6.95 16.08 -11.11
C ASP A 151 7.74 14.98 -11.81
N ALA A 152 8.24 13.97 -11.07
CA ALA A 152 8.94 12.83 -11.65
C ALA A 152 8.07 12.04 -12.64
N ARG A 153 6.76 11.88 -12.36
CA ARG A 153 5.84 11.19 -13.29
C ARG A 153 5.50 12.02 -14.52
N ARG A 154 5.33 13.33 -14.36
CA ARG A 154 5.13 14.27 -15.47
C ARG A 154 6.35 14.30 -16.39
N ALA A 155 7.53 14.51 -15.83
CA ALA A 155 8.79 14.50 -16.57
C ALA A 155 8.97 13.19 -17.35
N ALA A 156 8.84 12.03 -16.69
CA ALA A 156 8.95 10.74 -17.38
C ALA A 156 7.92 10.55 -18.51
N HIS A 157 6.71 11.11 -18.36
CA HIS A 157 5.70 11.07 -19.40
C HIS A 157 6.03 12.02 -20.56
N GLU A 158 6.38 13.27 -20.27
CA GLU A 158 6.68 14.31 -21.26
C GLU A 158 7.95 13.99 -22.03
N GLU A 159 9.06 13.69 -21.35
CA GLU A 159 10.33 13.33 -21.96
C GLU A 159 10.26 12.01 -22.72
N GLY A 160 9.36 11.11 -22.31
CA GLY A 160 9.09 9.84 -23.00
C GLY A 160 8.13 9.95 -24.20
N ALA A 161 7.65 11.14 -24.56
CA ALA A 161 6.67 11.33 -25.64
C ALA A 161 7.17 10.79 -26.98
N TRP A 162 8.41 11.13 -27.36
CA TRP A 162 9.00 10.70 -28.62
C TRP A 162 9.09 9.18 -28.75
N VAL A 163 9.30 8.45 -27.64
CA VAL A 163 9.34 6.97 -27.65
C VAL A 163 7.97 6.41 -27.98
N ARG A 164 6.91 6.98 -27.38
CA ARG A 164 5.53 6.55 -27.64
C ARG A 164 5.15 6.86 -29.09
N GLU A 165 5.48 8.04 -29.58
CA GLU A 165 5.24 8.44 -30.98
C GLU A 165 5.99 7.53 -31.95
N ALA A 166 7.27 7.26 -31.70
CA ALA A 166 8.07 6.36 -32.52
C ALA A 166 7.49 4.93 -32.55
N ALA A 167 7.03 4.42 -31.40
CA ALA A 167 6.39 3.11 -31.31
C ALA A 167 5.09 3.05 -32.14
N MET A 168 4.27 4.10 -32.09
CA MET A 168 3.03 4.20 -32.88
C MET A 168 3.32 4.20 -34.38
N VAL A 169 4.21 5.08 -34.84
CA VAL A 169 4.58 5.18 -36.27
C VAL A 169 5.19 3.87 -36.77
N TYR A 170 6.03 3.20 -35.96
CA TYR A 170 6.59 1.91 -36.32
C TYR A 170 5.50 0.83 -36.46
N ALA A 171 4.54 0.79 -35.53
CA ALA A 171 3.43 -0.15 -35.55
C ALA A 171 2.54 0.03 -36.78
N GLU A 172 2.22 1.28 -37.15
CA GLU A 172 1.45 1.63 -38.34
C GLU A 172 2.15 1.12 -39.62
N LYS A 173 3.44 1.45 -39.79
CA LYS A 173 4.23 0.97 -40.94
C LYS A 173 4.26 -0.55 -41.02
N LYS A 174 4.33 -1.25 -39.88
CA LYS A 174 4.31 -2.71 -39.82
C LYS A 174 2.95 -3.28 -40.20
N ALA A 175 1.86 -2.64 -39.80
CA ALA A 175 0.51 -3.02 -40.18
C ALA A 175 0.26 -2.84 -41.69
N GLU A 176 0.68 -1.71 -42.27
CA GLU A 176 0.60 -1.45 -43.71
C GLU A 176 1.38 -2.46 -44.56
N ARG A 177 2.60 -2.83 -44.13
CA ARG A 177 3.39 -3.85 -44.83
C ARG A 177 2.71 -5.21 -44.80
N ARG A 178 2.09 -5.58 -43.67
CA ARG A 178 1.35 -6.84 -43.53
C ARG A 178 0.11 -6.87 -44.42
N SER A 179 -0.65 -5.78 -44.51
CA SER A 179 -1.82 -5.73 -45.39
C SER A 179 -1.43 -5.80 -46.87
N ARG A 180 -0.35 -5.13 -47.29
CA ARG A 180 0.19 -5.20 -48.66
C ARG A 180 0.75 -6.56 -49.06
N GLN A 181 1.14 -7.40 -48.11
CA GLN A 181 1.62 -8.77 -48.36
C GLN A 181 0.49 -9.81 -48.36
N ALA A 182 -0.66 -9.47 -47.80
CA ALA A 182 -1.80 -10.38 -47.63
C ALA A 182 -2.87 -10.24 -48.73
N GLY A 183 -2.83 -9.16 -49.53
CA GLY A 183 -3.65 -8.96 -50.72
C GLY A 183 -2.83 -9.16 -51.98
#